data_AF-A0A2H6B9R8-F1
#
_entry.id   AF-A0A2H6B9R8-F1
#
_cell.length_a   1.000
_cell.length_b   1.000
_cell.length_c   1.000
_cell.angle_alpha   90.00
_cell.angle_beta   90.00
_cell.angle_gamma   90.00
#
_symmetry.space_group_name_H-M   'P 1'
#
loop_
_entity.id
_entity.type
_entity.pdbx_description
1 polymer ?
#
loop_
_entity_poly.entity_id
_entity_poly.type
_entity_poly.pdbx_seq_one_letter_code
_entity_poly.pdbx_strand_id
1 'polypeptide(L)'
;MQVLVRDNNIDQALKVLKKKMQREGVFREMRQRKAYEKPSEKRAREKAEAVRRTRKAARKAAQREGLIPGPKKKPRPVGGARSPRFGAGAGAGAAPAAGGFDRA
;
A
#
# COMPACT_ATOMS: atom_id res chain seq x y z
N MET A 1 -19.15 9.25 0.02
CA MET A 1 -17.91 8.78 0.68
C MET A 1 -17.58 9.72 1.83
N GLN A 2 -17.42 9.22 3.06
CA GLN A 2 -17.12 10.05 4.24
C GLN A 2 -15.87 9.55 4.98
N VAL A 3 -15.07 10.48 5.50
CA VAL A 3 -13.89 10.22 6.34
C VAL A 3 -14.04 11.01 7.63
N LEU A 4 -14.12 10.30 8.75
CA LEU A 4 -14.13 10.91 10.07
C LEU A 4 -12.69 11.28 10.44
N VAL A 5 -12.48 12.54 10.79
CA VAL A 5 -11.18 13.04 11.25
C VAL A 5 -11.22 13.06 12.78
N ARG A 6 -10.22 12.44 13.41
CA ARG A 6 -10.04 12.48 14.86
C ARG A 6 -8.77 13.27 15.16
N ASP A 7 -8.79 14.00 16.26
CA ASP A 7 -7.62 14.68 16.83
C ASP A 7 -6.94 15.67 15.87
N ASN A 8 -7.74 16.41 15.08
CA ASN A 8 -7.29 17.40 14.09
C ASN A 8 -6.25 16.88 13.07
N ASN A 9 -6.21 15.56 12.83
CA ASN A 9 -5.22 14.95 11.96
C ASN A 9 -5.65 14.99 10.48
N ILE A 10 -5.55 16.18 9.89
CA ILE A 10 -6.04 16.50 8.55
C ILE A 10 -5.25 15.74 7.47
N ASP A 11 -3.93 15.67 7.57
CA ASP A 11 -3.08 15.05 6.55
C ASP A 11 -3.34 13.55 6.39
N GLN A 12 -3.59 12.86 7.51
CA GLN A 12 -3.93 11.44 7.46
C GLN A 12 -5.33 11.24 6.88
N ALA A 13 -6.29 12.09 7.21
CA ALA A 13 -7.63 12.04 6.65
C ALA A 13 -7.60 12.23 5.12
N LEU A 14 -6.84 13.21 4.62
CA LEU A 14 -6.65 13.42 3.18
C LEU A 14 -6.02 12.21 2.48
N LYS A 15 -5.02 11.59 3.12
CA LYS A 15 -4.38 10.38 2.61
C LYS A 15 -5.33 9.18 2.57
N VAL A 16 -6.16 9.01 3.59
CA VAL A 16 -7.18 7.97 3.65
C VAL A 16 -8.25 8.20 2.60
N LEU A 17 -8.75 9.43 2.46
CA LEU A 17 -9.73 9.82 1.45
C LEU A 17 -9.22 9.52 0.04
N LYS A 18 -8.02 9.99 -0.30
CA LYS A 18 -7.37 9.69 -1.59
C LYS A 18 -7.28 8.18 -1.85
N LYS A 19 -6.92 7.40 -0.84
CA LYS A 19 -6.83 5.94 -0.95
C LYS A 19 -8.20 5.28 -1.17
N LYS A 20 -9.25 5.66 -0.45
CA LYS A 20 -10.56 5.05 -0.70
C LYS A 20 -11.20 5.53 -2.03
N MET A 21 -10.95 6.76 -2.48
CA MET A 21 -11.36 7.22 -3.82
C MET A 21 -10.66 6.45 -4.94
N GLN A 22 -9.39 6.08 -4.75
CA GLN A 22 -8.65 5.24 -5.69
C GLN A 22 -9.18 3.79 -5.71
N ARG A 23 -9.64 3.26 -4.57
CA ARG A 23 -10.23 1.91 -4.47
C ARG A 23 -11.59 1.84 -5.14
N GLU A 24 -12.42 2.85 -4.90
CA GLU A 24 -13.72 3.02 -5.55
C GLU A 24 -13.55 3.28 -7.06
N GLY A 25 -12.36 3.68 -7.51
CA GLY A 25 -12.09 3.86 -8.93
C GLY A 25 -12.70 5.14 -9.51
N VAL A 26 -13.22 6.02 -8.66
CA VAL A 26 -13.87 7.29 -9.05
C VAL A 26 -12.97 8.12 -9.97
N PHE A 27 -11.67 8.18 -9.69
CA PHE A 27 -10.73 8.89 -10.57
C PHE A 27 -10.56 8.25 -11.96
N ARG A 28 -10.74 6.94 -12.09
CA ARG A 28 -10.74 6.25 -13.39
C ARG A 28 -12.00 6.56 -14.14
N GLU A 29 -13.14 6.55 -13.47
CA GLU A 29 -14.43 6.91 -14.07
C GLU A 29 -14.47 8.37 -14.51
N MET A 30 -14.01 9.29 -13.65
CA MET A 30 -13.89 10.71 -14.00
C MET A 30 -13.03 10.91 -15.25
N ARG A 31 -11.94 10.13 -15.40
CA ARG A 31 -11.09 10.20 -16.60
C ARG A 31 -11.74 9.59 -17.83
N GLN A 32 -12.51 8.52 -17.67
CA GLN A 32 -13.23 7.85 -18.77
C GLN A 32 -14.43 8.67 -19.26
N ARG A 33 -15.08 9.45 -18.39
CA ARG A 33 -16.27 10.24 -18.71
C ARG A 33 -15.97 11.69 -19.12
N LYS A 34 -14.69 12.08 -19.30
CA LYS A 34 -14.33 13.46 -19.70
C LYS A 34 -14.81 13.83 -21.10
N ALA A 35 -14.93 12.85 -21.99
CA ALA A 35 -15.39 13.04 -23.35
C ALA A 35 -16.42 11.95 -23.68
N TYR A 36 -17.31 12.24 -24.62
CA TYR A 36 -18.24 11.24 -25.13
C TYR A 36 -17.45 10.15 -25.88
N GLU A 37 -17.48 8.94 -25.35
CA GLU A 37 -16.91 7.75 -26.00
C GLU A 37 -18.01 7.09 -26.83
N LYS A 38 -17.74 6.80 -28.10
CA LYS A 38 -18.72 6.19 -28.98
C LYS A 38 -19.09 4.79 -28.43
N PRO A 39 -20.37 4.37 -28.48
CA PRO A 39 -20.79 3.09 -27.90
C PRO A 39 -20.04 1.87 -28.46
N SER A 40 -19.57 1.92 -29.71
CA SER A 40 -18.74 0.86 -30.29
C SER A 40 -17.36 0.74 -29.62
N GLU A 41 -16.72 1.89 -29.33
CA GLU A 41 -15.40 1.98 -28.69
C GLU A 41 -15.47 1.52 -27.23
N LYS A 42 -16.52 1.93 -26.52
CA LYS A 42 -16.81 1.46 -25.15
C LYS A 42 -16.91 -0.07 -25.08
N ARG A 43 -17.65 -0.69 -26.01
CA ARG A 43 -17.79 -2.17 -26.08
C ARG A 43 -16.46 -2.85 -26.38
N ALA A 44 -15.65 -2.31 -27.29
CA ALA A 44 -14.33 -2.86 -27.60
C ALA A 44 -13.38 -2.81 -26.40
N ARG A 45 -13.38 -1.70 -25.67
CA ARG A 45 -12.57 -1.48 -24.47
C ARG A 45 -12.98 -2.41 -23.33
N GLU A 46 -14.27 -2.54 -23.06
CA GLU A 46 -14.80 -3.44 -22.02
C GLU A 46 -14.42 -4.90 -22.29
N LYS A 47 -14.58 -5.36 -23.55
CA LYS A 47 -14.16 -6.70 -23.98
C LYS A 47 -12.66 -6.92 -23.78
N ALA A 48 -11.83 -5.96 -24.21
CA ALA A 48 -10.38 -6.04 -24.02
C ALA A 48 -9.97 -6.04 -22.54
N GLU A 49 -10.63 -5.24 -21.71
CA GLU A 49 -10.38 -5.22 -20.26
C GLU A 49 -10.80 -6.53 -19.58
N ALA A 50 -11.93 -7.12 -19.98
CA ALA A 50 -12.39 -8.42 -19.46
C ALA A 50 -11.37 -9.51 -19.78
N VAL A 51 -10.94 -9.62 -21.04
CA VAL A 51 -9.90 -10.58 -21.47
C VAL A 51 -8.58 -10.37 -20.71
N ARG A 52 -8.18 -9.11 -20.47
CA ARG A 52 -6.98 -8.81 -19.68
C ARG A 52 -7.13 -9.24 -18.22
N ARG A 53 -8.31 -9.05 -17.62
CA ARG A 53 -8.60 -9.44 -16.24
C ARG A 53 -8.60 -10.96 -16.09
N THR A 54 -9.26 -11.70 -16.99
CA THR A 54 -9.33 -13.17 -16.96
C THR A 54 -7.95 -13.80 -17.13
N ARG A 55 -7.15 -13.34 -18.11
CA ARG A 55 -5.77 -13.82 -18.31
C ARG A 55 -4.89 -13.56 -17.09
N LYS A 56 -5.05 -12.41 -16.44
CA LYS A 56 -4.31 -12.08 -15.21
C LYS A 56 -4.74 -12.94 -14.01
N ALA A 57 -6.03 -13.24 -13.89
CA ALA A 57 -6.55 -14.12 -12.85
C ALA A 57 -6.04 -15.56 -13.04
N ALA A 58 -6.13 -16.10 -14.26
CA ALA A 58 -5.62 -17.42 -14.61
C ALA A 58 -4.12 -17.55 -14.35
N ARG A 59 -3.31 -16.56 -14.76
CA ARG A 59 -1.86 -16.54 -14.48
C ARG A 59 -1.55 -16.57 -12.98
N LYS A 60 -2.36 -15.88 -12.16
CA LYS A 60 -2.18 -15.87 -10.69
C LYS A 60 -2.62 -17.18 -10.05
N ALA A 61 -3.67 -17.81 -10.56
CA ALA A 61 -4.11 -19.14 -10.11
C ALA A 61 -3.04 -20.20 -10.41
N ALA A 62 -2.54 -20.25 -11.65
CA ALA A 62 -1.48 -21.18 -12.04
C ALA A 62 -0.16 -20.99 -11.27
N GLN A 63 0.15 -19.77 -10.83
CA GLN A 63 1.30 -19.50 -9.96
C GLN A 63 1.06 -19.96 -8.51
N ARG A 64 -0.20 -19.95 -8.05
CA ARG A 64 -0.58 -20.42 -6.72
C ARG A 64 -0.53 -21.94 -6.63
N GLU A 65 -0.95 -22.60 -7.70
CA GLU A 65 -0.94 -24.06 -7.87
C GLU A 65 0.43 -24.61 -8.26
N GLY A 66 1.46 -23.75 -8.36
CA GLY A 66 2.85 -24.17 -8.58
C GLY A 66 3.20 -24.62 -10.01
N LEU A 67 2.25 -24.54 -10.94
CA LEU A 67 2.40 -25.02 -12.32
C LEU A 67 3.30 -24.11 -13.18
N ILE A 68 3.53 -22.85 -12.75
CA ILE A 68 4.38 -21.88 -13.44
C ILE A 68 5.34 -21.22 -12.45
N PRO A 69 6.66 -21.16 -12.74
CA PRO A 69 7.61 -20.44 -11.91
C PRO A 69 7.23 -18.95 -11.83
N GLY A 70 7.11 -18.45 -10.61
CA GLY A 70 6.80 -17.04 -10.37
C GLY A 70 7.83 -16.11 -11.02
N PRO A 71 7.44 -14.90 -11.49
CA PRO A 71 8.37 -13.96 -12.07
C PRO A 71 9.48 -13.61 -11.07
N LYS A 72 10.75 -13.72 -11.49
CA LYS A 72 11.92 -13.39 -10.68
C LYS A 72 11.78 -11.98 -10.10
N LYS A 73 11.79 -11.85 -8.77
CA LYS A 73 11.67 -10.56 -8.08
C LYS A 73 12.94 -9.75 -8.36
N LYS A 74 12.79 -8.58 -8.98
CA LYS A 74 13.90 -7.61 -9.11
C LYS A 74 14.40 -7.23 -7.71
N PRO A 75 15.72 -7.05 -7.50
CA PRO A 75 16.25 -6.64 -6.21
C PRO A 75 15.58 -5.31 -5.83
N ARG A 76 14.98 -5.29 -4.62
CA ARG A 76 14.44 -4.05 -4.08
C ARG A 76 15.63 -3.14 -3.77
N PRO A 77 15.58 -1.84 -4.11
CA PRO A 77 16.62 -0.93 -3.68
C PRO A 77 16.68 -0.95 -2.15
N VAL A 78 17.81 -1.37 -1.63
CA VAL A 78 18.20 -1.28 -0.21
C VAL A 78 18.38 0.21 0.12
N GLY A 79 17.27 0.90 0.36
CA GLY A 79 17.24 2.35 0.61
C GLY A 79 15.88 2.90 1.02
N GLY A 80 14.82 2.09 0.96
CA GLY A 80 13.52 2.42 1.53
C GLY A 80 13.40 1.95 2.98
N ALA A 81 14.33 2.36 3.85
CA ALA A 81 14.14 2.20 5.28
C ALA A 81 12.80 2.86 5.63
N ARG A 82 11.87 2.10 6.21
CA ARG A 82 10.75 2.70 6.93
C ARG A 82 11.41 3.53 8.01
N SER A 83 11.39 4.86 7.85
CA SER A 83 11.84 5.79 8.87
C SER A 83 11.26 5.32 10.21
N PRO A 84 12.08 5.10 11.25
CA PRO A 84 11.54 4.77 12.54
C PRO A 84 10.60 5.92 12.90
N ARG A 85 9.35 5.58 13.22
CA ARG A 85 8.44 6.53 13.85
C ARG A 85 9.17 7.01 15.11
N PHE A 86 9.55 8.28 15.14
CA PHE A 86 9.96 8.94 16.37
C PHE A 86 8.91 8.62 17.44
N GLY A 87 9.36 8.08 18.57
CA GLY A 87 8.52 7.81 19.74
C GLY A 87 8.42 6.33 20.13
N ALA A 88 9.51 5.77 20.65
CA ALA A 88 9.45 4.70 21.64
C ALA A 88 10.51 5.01 22.69
N GLY A 89 10.06 5.50 23.85
CA GLY A 89 10.92 5.87 24.95
C GLY A 89 11.77 4.70 25.42
N ALA A 90 13.07 4.94 25.55
CA ALA A 90 13.99 4.05 26.23
C ALA A 90 14.90 4.94 27.08
N GLY A 91 14.53 5.06 28.35
CA GLY A 91 15.31 5.67 29.42
C GLY A 91 15.25 4.79 30.67
N ALA A 92 15.29 3.47 30.50
CA ALA A 92 15.55 2.55 31.61
C ALA A 92 17.08 2.42 31.74
N GLY A 93 17.69 3.40 32.40
CA GLY A 93 19.09 3.34 32.83
C GLY A 93 19.17 2.50 34.09
N ALA A 94 19.79 1.34 33.97
CA ALA A 94 20.00 0.36 35.02
C ALA A 94 20.86 0.92 36.17
N ALA A 95 20.45 0.63 37.40
CA ALA A 95 21.31 0.73 38.58
C ALA A 95 22.29 -0.44 38.61
N PRO A 96 23.57 -0.24 38.98
CA PRO A 96 24.40 -1.31 39.48
C PRO A 96 24.53 -1.23 41.00
N ALA A 97 24.28 -2.37 41.66
CA ALA A 97 24.47 -2.57 43.07
C ALA A 97 25.92 -2.92 43.42
N ALA A 98 26.34 -2.44 44.60
CA ALA A 98 27.27 -3.02 45.58
C ALA A 98 28.70 -3.43 45.16
N GLY A 99 29.67 -2.89 45.92
CA GLY A 99 31.03 -3.40 45.99
C GLY A 99 31.91 -2.50 46.84
N GLY A 100 31.84 -2.66 48.17
CA GLY A 100 32.77 -2.01 49.10
C GLY A 100 34.19 -2.57 48.96
N PHE A 101 35.18 -1.70 49.09
CA PHE A 101 36.55 -2.07 49.37
C PHE A 101 37.21 -0.97 50.21
N ASP A 102 37.50 -1.32 51.47
CA ASP A 102 38.45 -0.68 52.36
C ASP A 102 39.77 -0.29 51.67
N ARG A 103 40.29 0.92 51.95
CA ARG A 103 41.56 1.16 52.67
C ARG A 103 42.09 2.59 52.52
N ALA A 104 42.65 3.05 53.65
CA ALA A 104 43.67 4.08 53.86
C ALA A 104 43.22 5.55 53.81
#